data_AF-A0A9Q7UDN1-F1
#
_entry.id   AF-A0A9Q7UDN1-F1
#
_cell.length_a   1.000
_cell.length_b   1.000
_cell.length_c   1.000
_cell.angle_alpha   90.00
_cell.angle_beta   90.00
_cell.angle_gamma   90.00
#
_symmetry.space_group_name_H-M   'P 1'
#
loop_
_entity.id
_entity.type
_entity.pdbx_description
1 polymer ?
#
loop_
_entity_poly.entity_id
_entity_poly.type
_entity_poly.pdbx_seq_one_letter_code
_entity_poly.pdbx_strand_id
1 'polypeptide(L)'
;MRQTFQQWMVLLSALVLLLLPALLCHAAPMDSVTASSSSGSHDPAFNAESSVPGDRLGIKEFQYYYHLQPKPNMPTLKNEELEKLFHAEIHIGGSPVLFSKTVDESKVHHALEHYGKVWIASPHDDIWDYPYTMVLEKKIDEGKVTIKTDSYKSLHFGRALQDARRFGKNYGDNAMYLKHGLPFAERKDPGLFGYKMLKIKKLRIGDYKLPGWKKIKKESTIYNLRETSLSDLRAHLDQYNYLKGYGSENRLLRFELDKNGNVLSKYLGLYRP
;
A
#
# COMPACT_ATOMS: atom_id res chain seq x y z
N MET A 1 -34.04 -7.29 -32.31
CA MET A 1 -33.11 -6.99 -31.20
C MET A 1 -33.76 -6.92 -29.80
N ARG A 2 -35.07 -6.73 -29.63
CA ARG A 2 -35.70 -6.70 -28.28
C ARG A 2 -35.94 -8.08 -27.64
N GLN A 3 -36.00 -9.15 -28.45
CA GLN A 3 -36.38 -10.49 -27.98
C GLN A 3 -35.26 -11.21 -27.22
N THR A 4 -34.00 -10.90 -27.52
CA THR A 4 -32.85 -11.51 -26.84
C THR A 4 -32.69 -10.96 -25.41
N PHE A 5 -32.97 -9.68 -25.17
CA PHE A 5 -32.79 -9.06 -23.86
C PHE A 5 -33.72 -9.65 -22.78
N GLN A 6 -34.97 -9.98 -23.14
CA GLN A 6 -35.90 -10.60 -22.18
C GLN A 6 -35.49 -12.03 -21.79
N GLN A 7 -34.91 -12.81 -22.72
CA GLN A 7 -34.39 -14.14 -22.40
C GLN A 7 -33.21 -14.08 -21.42
N TRP A 8 -32.30 -13.11 -21.58
CA TRP A 8 -31.17 -12.94 -20.67
C TRP A 8 -31.59 -12.53 -19.26
N MET A 9 -32.62 -11.68 -19.13
CA MET A 9 -33.17 -11.26 -17.83
C MET A 9 -33.79 -12.42 -17.05
N VAL A 10 -34.51 -13.33 -17.72
CA VAL A 10 -35.12 -14.50 -17.07
C VAL A 10 -34.05 -15.49 -16.59
N LEU A 11 -33.01 -15.72 -17.40
CA LEU A 11 -31.88 -16.58 -17.01
C LEU A 11 -31.10 -16.02 -15.81
N LEU A 12 -30.88 -14.71 -15.75
CA LEU A 12 -30.21 -14.07 -14.62
C LEU A 12 -31.05 -14.16 -13.33
N SER A 13 -32.37 -13.99 -13.42
CA SER A 13 -33.25 -14.10 -12.26
C SER A 13 -33.31 -15.53 -11.71
N ALA A 14 -33.32 -16.54 -12.58
CA ALA A 14 -33.29 -17.94 -12.17
C ALA A 14 -31.95 -18.32 -11.50
N LEU A 15 -30.82 -17.79 -11.99
CA LEU A 15 -29.50 -18.03 -11.40
C LEU A 15 -29.38 -17.45 -9.99
N VAL A 16 -29.92 -16.24 -9.76
CA VAL A 16 -29.89 -15.59 -8.44
C VAL A 16 -30.73 -16.38 -7.42
N LEU A 17 -31.88 -16.94 -7.84
CA LEU A 17 -32.73 -17.75 -6.95
C LEU A 17 -32.10 -19.10 -6.59
N LEU A 18 -31.26 -19.68 -7.46
CA LEU A 18 -30.53 -20.91 -7.18
C LEU A 18 -29.35 -20.73 -6.19
N LEU A 19 -28.82 -19.51 -6.05
CA LEU A 19 -27.68 -19.23 -5.18
C LEU A 19 -28.07 -18.83 -3.75
N LEU A 20 -29.33 -18.47 -3.50
CA LEU A 20 -29.83 -18.04 -2.19
C LEU A 20 -29.81 -19.13 -1.09
N PRO A 21 -30.07 -20.43 -1.36
CA PRO A 21 -30.03 -21.46 -0.31
C PRO A 21 -28.63 -21.77 0.23
N ALA A 22 -27.58 -21.51 -0.54
CA ALA A 22 -26.19 -21.82 -0.15
C ALA A 22 -25.62 -20.84 0.89
N LEU A 23 -26.23 -19.67 1.08
CA LEU A 23 -25.75 -18.63 1.99
C LEU A 23 -26.33 -18.71 3.42
N LEU A 24 -27.27 -19.63 3.68
CA LEU A 24 -28.01 -19.68 4.96
C LEU A 24 -27.55 -20.78 5.94
N CYS A 25 -26.48 -21.53 5.65
CA CYS A 25 -26.10 -22.71 6.45
C CYS A 25 -24.88 -22.57 7.38
N HIS A 26 -24.46 -21.36 7.80
CA HIS A 26 -23.31 -21.21 8.72
C HIS A 26 -23.58 -20.26 9.91
N ALA A 27 -24.63 -20.53 10.69
CA ALA A 27 -24.78 -19.97 12.02
C ALA A 27 -24.74 -21.09 13.06
N ALA A 28 -23.55 -21.37 13.60
CA ALA A 28 -23.40 -22.20 14.79
C ALA A 28 -23.65 -21.35 16.04
N PRO A 29 -24.34 -21.88 17.07
CA PRO A 29 -24.54 -21.19 18.33
C PRO A 29 -23.25 -21.20 19.17
N MET A 30 -22.84 -20.05 19.69
CA MET A 30 -21.84 -19.98 20.76
C MET A 30 -22.54 -20.23 22.09
N ASP A 31 -22.22 -21.36 22.71
CA ASP A 31 -22.61 -21.68 24.07
C ASP A 31 -21.88 -20.77 25.08
N SER A 32 -22.67 -20.17 25.95
CA SER A 32 -22.25 -19.51 27.17
C SER A 32 -21.82 -20.53 28.22
N VAL A 33 -20.58 -20.42 28.73
CA VAL A 33 -20.17 -21.14 29.94
C VAL A 33 -19.65 -20.16 31.00
N THR A 34 -20.20 -20.40 32.18
CA THR A 34 -20.15 -19.71 33.45
C THR A 34 -18.76 -19.72 34.09
N ALA A 35 -18.52 -18.72 34.94
CA ALA A 35 -17.34 -18.52 35.76
C ALA A 35 -17.01 -19.70 36.70
N SER A 36 -15.72 -19.85 37.02
CA SER A 36 -15.27 -20.37 38.31
C SER A 36 -13.88 -19.84 38.63
N SER A 37 -13.82 -19.07 39.73
CA SER A 37 -12.62 -18.72 40.47
C SER A 37 -11.97 -19.98 41.04
N SER A 38 -10.66 -20.10 40.89
CA SER A 38 -9.84 -20.99 41.71
C SER A 38 -8.46 -20.37 41.89
N SER A 39 -8.18 -20.07 43.15
CA SER A 39 -6.89 -19.64 43.69
C SER A 39 -5.85 -20.75 43.56
N GLY A 40 -4.78 -20.49 42.82
CA GLY A 40 -3.61 -21.35 42.75
C GLY A 40 -2.35 -20.50 42.68
N SER A 41 -1.83 -20.14 43.85
CA SER A 41 -0.49 -19.57 44.02
C SER A 41 0.56 -20.63 43.64
N HIS A 42 1.11 -20.51 42.44
CA HIS A 42 2.41 -21.08 42.13
C HIS A 42 3.23 -19.99 41.46
N ASP A 43 4.18 -19.45 42.22
CA ASP A 43 5.27 -18.64 41.72
C ASP A 43 6.03 -19.42 40.64
N PRO A 44 6.03 -19.00 39.36
CA PRO A 44 7.13 -19.35 38.50
C PRO A 44 8.31 -18.51 38.96
N ALA A 45 9.35 -19.17 39.45
CA ALA A 45 10.66 -18.58 39.61
C ALA A 45 11.00 -17.84 38.31
N PHE A 46 10.93 -16.51 38.37
CA PHE A 46 11.58 -15.65 37.41
C PHE A 46 13.06 -15.99 37.52
N ASN A 47 13.53 -16.83 36.61
CA ASN A 47 14.93 -16.80 36.22
C ASN A 47 15.17 -15.40 35.70
N ALA A 48 15.61 -14.53 36.61
CA ALA A 48 16.28 -13.29 36.31
C ALA A 48 17.61 -13.65 35.66
N GLU A 49 17.56 -14.14 34.43
CA GLU A 49 18.63 -13.91 33.48
C GLU A 49 18.72 -12.39 33.34
N SER A 50 19.68 -11.85 34.09
CA SER A 50 20.42 -10.62 33.82
C SER A 50 19.87 -9.87 32.61
N SER A 51 18.90 -8.98 32.86
CA SER A 51 18.43 -8.02 31.89
C SER A 51 19.56 -7.03 31.62
N VAL A 52 20.48 -7.43 30.74
CA VAL A 52 21.43 -6.50 30.12
C VAL A 52 20.58 -5.43 29.43
N PRO A 53 20.73 -4.14 29.76
CA PRO A 53 20.12 -3.05 29.01
C PRO A 53 20.78 -3.00 27.63
N GLY A 54 20.31 -3.85 26.73
CA GLY A 54 21.00 -4.15 25.47
C GLY A 54 20.22 -5.06 24.53
N ASP A 55 19.23 -5.80 25.01
CA ASP A 55 18.30 -6.59 24.19
C ASP A 55 17.33 -5.66 23.44
N ARG A 56 17.87 -4.95 22.45
CA ARG A 56 17.13 -4.20 21.44
C ARG A 56 16.31 -5.21 20.64
N LEU A 57 15.07 -5.42 21.07
CA LEU A 57 14.07 -6.33 20.50
C LEU A 57 14.00 -6.33 18.96
N GLY A 58 14.37 -5.22 18.30
CA GLY A 58 14.44 -5.15 16.85
C GLY A 58 15.47 -6.05 16.19
N ILE A 59 16.65 -6.30 16.79
CA ILE A 59 17.77 -6.96 16.08
C ILE A 59 17.49 -8.44 15.79
N LYS A 60 16.83 -9.16 16.71
CA LYS A 60 16.52 -10.59 16.56
C LYS A 60 15.60 -10.84 15.36
N GLU A 61 14.66 -9.91 15.09
CA GLU A 61 13.72 -10.02 13.97
C GLU A 61 14.40 -9.92 12.60
N PHE A 62 15.58 -9.28 12.53
CA PHE A 62 16.32 -9.16 11.29
C PHE A 62 17.23 -10.36 10.99
N GLN A 63 17.53 -11.20 11.98
CA GLN A 63 18.42 -12.36 11.83
C GLN A 63 17.97 -13.29 10.70
N TYR A 64 16.65 -13.46 10.54
CA TYR A 64 16.06 -14.23 9.45
C TYR A 64 16.54 -13.77 8.06
N TYR A 65 16.54 -12.46 7.82
CA TYR A 65 16.80 -11.90 6.50
C TYR A 65 18.28 -11.92 6.10
N TYR A 66 19.21 -12.06 7.06
CA TYR A 66 20.63 -12.25 6.75
C TYR A 66 20.92 -13.58 6.04
N HIS A 67 20.03 -14.56 6.20
CA HIS A 67 20.15 -15.88 5.59
C HIS A 67 19.17 -16.08 4.42
N LEU A 68 18.46 -15.02 4.01
CA LEU A 68 17.52 -15.09 2.90
C LEU A 68 18.28 -15.43 1.61
N GLN A 69 17.92 -16.54 1.00
CA GLN A 69 18.49 -16.96 -0.28
C GLN A 69 17.57 -16.52 -1.43
N PRO A 70 18.11 -16.02 -2.57
CA PRO A 70 17.29 -15.72 -3.72
C PRO A 70 16.52 -16.95 -4.16
N LYS A 71 15.22 -16.78 -4.43
CA LYS A 71 14.37 -17.86 -4.93
C LYS A 71 14.40 -17.88 -6.46
N PRO A 72 15.02 -18.88 -7.10
CA PRO A 72 15.05 -18.95 -8.56
C PRO A 72 13.64 -19.21 -9.12
N ASN A 73 13.39 -18.70 -10.33
CA ASN A 73 12.14 -18.92 -11.08
C ASN A 73 10.86 -18.44 -10.35
N MET A 74 10.95 -17.38 -9.54
CA MET A 74 9.76 -16.73 -9.00
C MET A 74 8.86 -16.24 -10.16
N PRO A 75 7.54 -16.52 -10.11
CA PRO A 75 6.64 -16.05 -11.15
C PRO A 75 6.64 -14.52 -11.17
N THR A 76 6.84 -13.95 -12.36
CA THR A 76 6.69 -12.51 -12.55
C THR A 76 5.21 -12.15 -12.43
N LEU A 77 4.88 -11.37 -11.40
CA LEU A 77 3.52 -10.88 -11.20
C LEU A 77 3.13 -9.92 -12.32
N LYS A 78 1.87 -10.00 -12.75
CA LYS A 78 1.28 -8.97 -13.63
C LYS A 78 1.11 -7.66 -12.84
N ASN A 79 1.05 -6.53 -13.54
CA ASN A 79 0.90 -5.21 -12.91
C ASN A 79 -0.28 -5.13 -11.92
N GLU A 80 -1.42 -5.74 -12.26
CA GLU A 80 -2.62 -5.78 -11.41
C GLU A 80 -2.37 -6.55 -10.10
N GLU A 81 -1.64 -7.67 -10.18
CA GLU A 81 -1.30 -8.50 -9.03
C GLU A 81 -0.26 -7.81 -8.14
N LEU A 82 0.72 -7.14 -8.77
CA LEU A 82 1.71 -6.33 -8.08
C LEU A 82 1.06 -5.18 -7.33
N GLU A 83 0.15 -4.45 -7.98
CA GLU A 83 -0.61 -3.38 -7.33
C GLU A 83 -1.41 -3.93 -6.16
N LYS A 84 -2.15 -5.03 -6.33
CA LYS A 84 -2.86 -5.65 -5.21
C LYS A 84 -1.95 -6.06 -4.05
N LEU A 85 -0.75 -6.56 -4.35
CA LEU A 85 0.19 -7.03 -3.33
C LEU A 85 0.86 -5.87 -2.55
N PHE A 86 1.13 -4.74 -3.23
CA PHE A 86 1.92 -3.63 -2.67
C PHE A 86 1.18 -2.28 -2.56
N HIS A 87 -0.12 -2.20 -2.91
CA HIS A 87 -0.84 -0.92 -2.94
C HIS A 87 -0.91 -0.21 -1.59
N ALA A 88 -0.93 -0.97 -0.50
CA ALA A 88 -1.05 -0.51 0.87
C ALA A 88 0.30 -0.58 1.60
N GLU A 89 1.40 -0.45 0.86
CA GLU A 89 2.74 -0.38 1.41
C GLU A 89 3.36 0.99 1.15
N ILE A 90 4.08 1.50 2.13
CA ILE A 90 4.90 2.71 1.97
C ILE A 90 6.04 2.37 1.02
N HIS A 91 6.35 3.26 0.08
CA HIS A 91 7.51 3.16 -0.81
C HIS A 91 8.49 4.30 -0.55
N ILE A 92 9.77 3.95 -0.42
CA ILE A 92 10.87 4.91 -0.22
C ILE A 92 11.92 4.68 -1.30
N GLY A 93 12.10 5.68 -2.16
CA GLY A 93 13.01 5.59 -3.30
C GLY A 93 12.61 4.50 -4.29
N GLY A 94 11.30 4.36 -4.54
CA GLY A 94 10.73 3.38 -5.48
C GLY A 94 10.59 1.95 -4.94
N SER A 95 11.08 1.68 -3.73
CA SER A 95 11.04 0.34 -3.12
C SER A 95 10.05 0.26 -1.96
N PRO A 96 9.29 -0.83 -1.84
CA PRO A 96 8.35 -1.01 -0.74
C PRO A 96 9.08 -1.15 0.61
N VAL A 97 8.39 -0.74 1.67
CA VAL A 97 8.76 -0.92 3.07
C VAL A 97 7.84 -1.98 3.66
N LEU A 98 8.42 -3.09 4.10
CA LEU A 98 7.70 -4.21 4.70
C LEU A 98 8.06 -4.31 6.19
N PHE A 99 7.08 -4.56 7.04
CA PHE A 99 7.30 -4.65 8.49
C PHE A 99 7.62 -6.09 8.92
N SER A 100 8.71 -6.28 9.67
CA SER A 100 9.32 -7.59 9.94
C SER A 100 8.41 -8.61 10.62
N LYS A 101 7.50 -8.20 11.52
CA LYS A 101 6.59 -9.13 12.22
C LYS A 101 5.46 -9.71 11.37
N THR A 102 5.14 -9.08 10.23
CA THR A 102 3.88 -9.37 9.51
C THR A 102 4.09 -9.77 8.06
N VAL A 103 5.33 -9.75 7.57
CA VAL A 103 5.60 -9.97 6.15
C VAL A 103 5.89 -11.43 5.84
N ASP A 104 5.13 -11.98 4.89
CA ASP A 104 5.40 -13.28 4.28
C ASP A 104 6.68 -13.21 3.43
N GLU A 105 7.54 -14.22 3.55
CA GLU A 105 8.79 -14.31 2.77
C GLU A 105 8.55 -14.22 1.26
N SER A 106 7.45 -14.79 0.76
CA SER A 106 7.07 -14.71 -0.66
C SER A 106 6.88 -13.26 -1.11
N LYS A 107 6.33 -12.39 -0.26
CA LYS A 107 6.16 -10.96 -0.55
C LYS A 107 7.50 -10.24 -0.62
N VAL A 108 8.46 -10.62 0.22
CA VAL A 108 9.85 -10.12 0.16
C VAL A 108 10.52 -10.52 -1.15
N HIS A 109 10.40 -11.80 -1.55
CA HIS A 109 10.93 -12.27 -2.83
C HIS A 109 10.29 -11.58 -4.03
N HIS A 110 8.97 -11.39 -4.04
CA HIS A 110 8.30 -10.64 -5.08
C HIS A 110 8.75 -9.17 -5.14
N ALA A 111 9.01 -8.55 -3.98
CA ALA A 111 9.53 -7.19 -3.94
C ALA A 111 10.96 -7.12 -4.52
N LEU A 112 11.83 -8.07 -4.16
CA LEU A 112 13.19 -8.16 -4.70
C LEU A 112 13.20 -8.46 -6.20
N GLU A 113 12.29 -9.30 -6.70
CA GLU A 113 12.20 -9.62 -8.12
C GLU A 113 11.75 -8.42 -8.95
N HIS A 114 10.74 -7.69 -8.47
CA HIS A 114 10.13 -6.60 -9.24
C HIS A 114 10.87 -5.26 -9.07
N TYR A 115 11.24 -4.89 -7.85
CA TYR A 115 11.85 -3.60 -7.54
C TYR A 115 13.37 -3.66 -7.42
N GLY A 116 13.96 -4.86 -7.41
CA GLY A 116 15.40 -5.06 -7.16
C GLY A 116 15.85 -4.77 -5.72
N LYS A 117 15.00 -4.14 -4.92
CA LYS A 117 15.30 -3.65 -3.57
C LYS A 117 14.03 -3.56 -2.74
N VAL A 118 14.14 -3.90 -1.45
CA VAL A 118 13.07 -3.78 -0.46
C VAL A 118 13.63 -3.35 0.89
N TRP A 119 12.86 -2.55 1.61
CA TRP A 119 13.19 -2.15 2.97
C TRP A 119 12.42 -3.03 3.96
N ILE A 120 13.11 -3.58 4.94
CA ILE A 120 12.51 -4.23 6.09
C ILE A 120 12.62 -3.27 7.27
N ALA A 121 11.49 -2.98 7.92
CA ALA A 121 11.43 -2.10 9.08
C ALA A 121 10.87 -2.86 10.29
N SER A 122 11.43 -2.61 11.48
CA SER A 122 10.86 -3.16 12.70
C SER A 122 9.49 -2.52 12.95
N PRO A 123 8.46 -3.28 13.36
CA PRO A 123 7.27 -2.67 13.93
C PRO A 123 7.70 -1.86 15.15
N HIS A 124 7.25 -0.62 15.19
CA HIS A 124 7.59 0.27 16.29
C HIS A 124 6.38 1.11 16.61
N ASP A 125 5.95 1.01 17.86
CA ASP A 125 4.73 1.63 18.36
C ASP A 125 4.96 3.12 18.66
N ASP A 126 6.20 3.51 18.95
CA ASP A 126 6.54 4.90 19.20
C ASP A 126 6.90 5.65 17.90
N ILE A 127 6.33 6.85 17.77
CA ILE A 127 6.49 7.73 16.61
C ILE A 127 7.83 8.49 16.69
N TRP A 128 8.38 8.63 17.90
CA TRP A 128 9.53 9.48 18.18
C TRP A 128 10.88 8.81 17.97
N ASP A 129 10.91 7.48 18.00
CA ASP A 129 12.12 6.70 17.73
C ASP A 129 12.19 6.21 16.28
N TYR A 130 13.40 6.16 15.74
CA TYR A 130 13.63 5.62 14.40
C TYR A 130 13.59 4.10 14.46
N PRO A 131 12.72 3.43 13.66
CA PRO A 131 12.69 1.98 13.63
C PRO A 131 14.05 1.43 13.20
N TYR A 132 14.36 0.21 13.65
CA TYR A 132 15.47 -0.54 13.05
C TYR A 132 15.09 -0.89 11.63
N THR A 133 16.05 -0.73 10.72
CA THR A 133 15.80 -0.89 9.30
C THR A 133 16.93 -1.65 8.64
N MET A 134 16.56 -2.48 7.68
CA MET A 134 17.47 -3.23 6.84
C MET A 134 17.04 -3.03 5.39
N VAL A 135 17.99 -2.82 4.50
CA VAL A 135 17.73 -2.90 3.06
C VAL A 135 18.18 -4.26 2.56
N LEU A 136 17.34 -4.90 1.76
CA LEU A 136 17.66 -6.08 0.97
C LEU A 136 17.72 -5.64 -0.48
N GLU A 137 18.82 -5.92 -1.15
CA GLU A 137 19.03 -5.57 -2.56
C GLU A 137 19.45 -6.82 -3.34
N LYS A 138 18.74 -7.10 -4.44
CA LYS A 138 19.07 -8.17 -5.37
C LYS A 138 20.23 -7.70 -6.25
N LYS A 139 21.35 -8.43 -6.21
CA LYS A 139 22.51 -8.22 -7.08
C LYS A 139 22.71 -9.40 -8.00
N ILE A 140 23.23 -9.12 -9.21
CA ILE A 140 23.62 -10.13 -10.19
C ILE A 140 25.10 -9.92 -10.44
N ASP A 141 25.93 -10.74 -9.79
CA ASP A 141 27.38 -10.70 -9.91
C ASP A 141 27.83 -12.01 -10.55
N GLU A 142 28.52 -11.94 -11.69
CA GLU A 142 29.04 -13.12 -12.43
C GLU A 142 27.97 -14.20 -12.73
N GLY A 143 26.72 -13.77 -12.97
CA GLY A 143 25.60 -14.68 -13.24
C GLY A 143 24.99 -15.33 -11.99
N LYS A 144 25.50 -15.03 -10.79
CA LYS A 144 24.93 -15.45 -9.51
C LYS A 144 24.07 -14.34 -8.93
N VAL A 145 22.82 -14.68 -8.61
CA VAL A 145 21.94 -13.79 -7.86
C VAL A 145 22.34 -13.85 -6.38
N THR A 146 22.57 -12.70 -5.76
CA THR A 146 22.81 -12.57 -4.32
C THR A 146 21.89 -11.52 -3.72
N ILE A 147 21.66 -11.60 -2.40
CA ILE A 147 20.93 -10.58 -1.66
C ILE A 147 21.95 -9.86 -0.78
N LYS A 148 22.20 -8.59 -1.06
CA LYS A 148 23.00 -7.74 -0.18
C LYS A 148 22.09 -7.22 0.93
N THR A 149 22.47 -7.50 2.16
CA THR A 149 21.87 -6.91 3.36
C THR A 149 22.71 -5.74 3.82
N ASP A 150 22.11 -4.56 3.98
CA ASP A 150 22.78 -3.44 4.64
C ASP A 150 21.91 -2.96 5.81
N SER A 151 22.44 -3.12 7.03
CA SER A 151 21.78 -2.66 8.24
C SER A 151 22.19 -1.23 8.51
N TYR A 152 21.37 -0.28 8.08
CA TYR A 152 21.59 1.14 8.34
C TYR A 152 20.54 1.68 9.30
N LYS A 153 20.98 2.49 10.27
CA LYS A 153 20.18 3.65 10.69
C LYS A 153 20.32 4.74 9.63
N SER A 154 19.72 4.53 8.45
CA SER A 154 19.73 5.57 7.43
C SER A 154 18.81 6.68 7.92
N LEU A 155 19.40 7.78 8.40
CA LEU A 155 18.66 8.94 8.90
C LEU A 155 17.64 9.44 7.86
N HIS A 156 17.99 9.37 6.57
CA HIS A 156 17.10 9.71 5.47
C HIS A 156 15.89 8.77 5.37
N PHE A 157 16.11 7.46 5.46
CA PHE A 157 15.02 6.48 5.46
C PHE A 157 14.11 6.68 6.69
N GLY A 158 14.72 6.80 7.86
CA GLY A 158 13.99 6.97 9.12
C GLY A 158 13.08 8.20 9.09
N ARG A 159 13.57 9.34 8.56
CA ARG A 159 12.77 10.55 8.36
C ARG A 159 11.64 10.33 7.36
N ALA A 160 11.91 9.74 6.20
CA ALA A 160 10.89 9.49 5.18
C ALA A 160 9.76 8.58 5.70
N LEU A 161 10.10 7.55 6.47
CA LEU A 161 9.12 6.65 7.09
C LEU A 161 8.31 7.36 8.19
N GLN A 162 8.97 8.16 9.05
CA GLN A 162 8.27 8.96 10.05
C GLN A 162 7.34 10.01 9.42
N ASP A 163 7.77 10.64 8.32
CA ASP A 163 6.95 11.60 7.56
C ASP A 163 5.70 10.93 7.00
N ALA A 164 5.84 9.73 6.41
CA ALA A 164 4.70 8.94 5.92
C ALA A 164 3.72 8.60 7.06
N ARG A 165 4.23 8.06 8.18
CA ARG A 165 3.40 7.72 9.36
C ARG A 165 2.69 8.95 9.93
N ARG A 166 3.38 10.08 10.05
CA ARG A 166 2.80 11.34 10.52
C ARG A 166 1.72 11.84 9.56
N PHE A 167 1.93 11.70 8.26
CA PHE A 167 0.93 12.03 7.25
C PHE A 167 -0.32 11.14 7.41
N GLY A 168 -0.15 9.82 7.58
CA GLY A 168 -1.24 8.88 7.87
C GLY A 168 -2.00 9.20 9.14
N LYS A 169 -1.30 9.50 10.25
CA LYS A 169 -1.93 9.91 11.51
C LYS A 169 -2.83 11.15 11.34
N ASN A 170 -2.35 12.14 10.58
CA ASN A 170 -3.06 13.40 10.41
C ASN A 170 -4.22 13.30 9.41
N TYR A 171 -4.14 12.42 8.42
CA TYR A 171 -5.02 12.45 7.24
C TYR A 171 -5.69 11.12 6.88
N GLY A 172 -5.32 10.02 7.54
CA GLY A 172 -5.78 8.67 7.28
C GLY A 172 -4.85 7.87 6.36
N ASP A 173 -4.99 6.54 6.40
CA ASP A 173 -4.09 5.61 5.72
C ASP A 173 -4.12 5.74 4.20
N ASN A 174 -5.29 5.90 3.60
CA ASN A 174 -5.40 6.12 2.15
C ASN A 174 -4.68 7.41 1.72
N ALA A 175 -4.73 8.48 2.52
CA ALA A 175 -3.98 9.70 2.23
C ALA A 175 -2.46 9.45 2.27
N MET A 176 -2.00 8.65 3.24
CA MET A 176 -0.61 8.20 3.33
C MET A 176 -0.21 7.37 2.12
N TYR A 177 -0.97 6.35 1.73
CA TYR A 177 -0.63 5.48 0.61
C TYR A 177 -0.75 6.16 -0.75
N LEU A 178 -1.64 7.14 -0.90
CA LEU A 178 -1.65 7.99 -2.10
C LEU A 178 -0.33 8.75 -2.22
N LYS A 179 0.16 9.34 -1.12
CA LYS A 179 1.34 10.20 -1.16
C LYS A 179 2.68 9.46 -1.13
N HIS A 180 2.76 8.44 -0.28
CA HIS A 180 3.98 7.74 0.09
C HIS A 180 3.92 6.26 -0.29
N GLY A 181 2.88 5.78 -0.98
CA GLY A 181 2.77 4.39 -1.42
C GLY A 181 3.37 4.15 -2.80
N LEU A 182 2.84 3.15 -3.51
CA LEU A 182 3.31 2.76 -4.85
C LEU A 182 3.33 3.98 -5.81
N PRO A 183 4.48 4.34 -6.40
CA PRO A 183 4.58 5.48 -7.31
C PRO A 183 3.65 5.32 -8.52
N PHE A 184 3.22 6.45 -9.10
CA PHE A 184 2.49 6.46 -10.35
C PHE A 184 3.46 6.41 -11.53
N ALA A 185 2.97 5.94 -12.68
CA ALA A 185 3.77 5.96 -13.90
C ALA A 185 4.14 7.40 -14.30
N GLU A 186 5.37 7.58 -14.79
CA GLU A 186 5.84 8.85 -15.32
C GLU A 186 4.91 9.36 -16.44
N ARG A 187 4.64 10.66 -16.43
CA ARG A 187 3.75 11.31 -17.39
C ARG A 187 4.60 11.82 -18.55
N LYS A 188 4.32 11.31 -19.74
CA LYS A 188 4.94 11.82 -20.96
C LYS A 188 4.43 13.24 -21.22
N ASP A 189 5.36 14.20 -21.25
CA ASP A 189 5.04 15.52 -21.76
C ASP A 189 4.60 15.37 -23.23
N PRO A 190 3.55 16.09 -23.65
CA PRO A 190 3.24 16.21 -25.07
C PRO A 190 4.34 17.01 -25.74
N GLY A 191 5.44 16.35 -26.09
CA GLY A 191 6.57 16.98 -26.76
C GLY A 191 6.11 17.73 -28.02
N LEU A 192 6.59 18.95 -28.18
CA LEU A 192 6.34 19.87 -29.30
C LEU A 192 6.60 19.28 -30.70
N PHE A 193 7.28 18.13 -30.81
CA PHE A 193 7.61 17.45 -32.08
C PHE A 193 6.72 16.24 -32.42
N GLY A 194 5.77 15.83 -31.57
CA GLY A 194 4.93 14.63 -31.81
C GLY A 194 3.62 14.88 -32.58
N TYR A 195 3.17 16.13 -32.68
CA TYR A 195 1.83 16.47 -33.20
C TYR A 195 1.66 16.28 -34.72
N LYS A 196 2.76 16.08 -35.48
CA LYS A 196 2.67 15.94 -36.94
C LYS A 196 2.60 14.50 -37.46
N MET A 197 2.87 13.47 -36.64
CA MET A 197 3.08 12.11 -37.17
C MET A 197 2.11 11.00 -36.72
N LEU A 198 1.21 11.21 -35.75
CA LEU A 198 0.29 10.14 -35.35
C LEU A 198 -1.18 10.59 -35.32
N LYS A 199 -1.78 10.62 -36.50
CA LYS A 199 -3.23 10.40 -36.71
C LYS A 199 -3.58 8.90 -36.60
N ILE A 200 -2.87 8.12 -35.78
CA ILE A 200 -3.14 6.68 -35.61
C ILE A 200 -3.85 6.49 -34.27
N LYS A 201 -5.15 6.25 -34.38
CA LYS A 201 -6.11 5.68 -33.42
C LYS A 201 -5.58 5.35 -32.00
N LYS A 202 -6.01 6.19 -31.05
CA LYS A 202 -6.83 5.78 -29.88
C LYS A 202 -6.22 4.79 -28.87
N LEU A 203 -4.98 5.03 -28.40
CA LEU A 203 -4.49 4.50 -27.13
C LEU A 203 -4.22 5.67 -26.17
N ARG A 204 -4.99 5.72 -25.08
CA ARG A 204 -5.06 6.79 -24.09
C ARG A 204 -3.80 6.84 -23.21
N ILE A 205 -2.66 7.23 -23.76
CA ILE A 205 -1.55 7.74 -22.95
C ILE A 205 -1.77 9.24 -22.91
N GLY A 206 -2.49 9.72 -21.89
CA GLY A 206 -2.91 11.11 -21.79
C GLY A 206 -1.71 12.04 -21.71
N ASP A 207 -1.63 12.99 -22.64
CA ASP A 207 -0.72 14.12 -22.59
C ASP A 207 -0.75 14.75 -21.18
N TYR A 208 0.42 14.89 -20.55
CA TYR A 208 0.51 15.56 -19.25
C TYR A 208 -0.06 16.98 -19.34
N LYS A 209 -1.22 17.20 -18.72
CA LYS A 209 -1.81 18.53 -18.52
C LYS A 209 -2.40 18.58 -17.12
N LEU A 210 -1.78 19.36 -16.24
CA LEU A 210 -2.42 19.75 -14.99
C LEU A 210 -3.68 20.56 -15.32
N PRO A 211 -4.88 20.11 -14.93
CA PRO A 211 -6.08 20.87 -15.22
C PRO A 211 -5.99 22.24 -14.54
N GLY A 212 -6.35 23.29 -15.28
CA GLY A 212 -6.34 24.64 -14.74
C GLY A 212 -7.19 24.73 -13.46
N TRP A 213 -6.64 25.35 -12.42
CA TRP A 213 -7.22 25.39 -11.08
C TRP A 213 -8.69 25.83 -11.04
N LYS A 214 -9.08 26.76 -11.92
CA LYS A 214 -10.46 27.24 -12.07
C LYS A 214 -11.44 26.11 -12.41
N LYS A 215 -11.01 25.13 -13.19
CA LYS A 215 -11.81 23.97 -13.60
C LYS A 215 -11.96 22.97 -12.44
N ILE A 216 -10.84 22.65 -11.77
CA ILE A 216 -10.82 21.75 -10.61
C ILE A 216 -11.71 22.29 -9.46
N LYS A 217 -11.81 23.61 -9.27
CA LYS A 217 -12.71 24.19 -8.24
C LYS A 217 -14.18 23.97 -8.53
N LYS A 218 -14.60 23.91 -9.79
CA LYS A 218 -16.00 23.79 -10.19
C LYS A 218 -16.49 22.35 -10.32
N GLU A 219 -15.61 21.41 -10.67
CA GLU A 219 -15.99 20.07 -11.12
C GLU A 219 -15.54 18.93 -10.20
N SER A 220 -14.86 19.20 -9.09
CA SER A 220 -14.27 18.12 -8.30
C SER A 220 -15.30 17.45 -7.39
N THR A 221 -15.62 16.19 -7.68
CA THR A 221 -16.05 15.23 -6.66
C THR A 221 -15.10 15.29 -5.47
N ILE A 222 -15.65 15.37 -4.25
CA ILE A 222 -14.88 15.32 -3.02
C ILE A 222 -15.03 13.90 -2.46
N TYR A 223 -13.93 13.17 -2.37
CA TYR A 223 -13.90 11.80 -1.87
C TYR A 223 -13.80 11.75 -0.35
N ASN A 224 -14.53 10.84 0.29
CA ASN A 224 -14.25 10.44 1.66
C ASN A 224 -13.03 9.50 1.62
N LEU A 225 -11.87 9.96 2.10
CA LEU A 225 -10.63 9.18 2.01
C LEU A 225 -10.64 7.93 2.91
N ARG A 226 -11.53 7.85 3.91
CA ARG A 226 -11.64 6.67 4.78
C ARG A 226 -12.53 5.58 4.19
N GLU A 227 -13.59 5.98 3.48
CA GLU A 227 -14.60 5.06 2.96
C GLU A 227 -14.33 4.64 1.52
N THR A 228 -13.73 5.52 0.70
CA THR A 228 -13.41 5.21 -0.69
C THR A 228 -12.23 4.23 -0.74
N SER A 229 -12.31 3.20 -1.58
CA SER A 229 -11.21 2.24 -1.72
C SER A 229 -9.94 2.93 -2.25
N LEU A 230 -8.76 2.50 -1.79
CA LEU A 230 -7.49 3.04 -2.27
C LEU A 230 -7.33 2.86 -3.78
N SER A 231 -7.81 1.74 -4.32
CA SER A 231 -7.78 1.46 -5.77
C SER A 231 -8.57 2.51 -6.56
N ASP A 232 -9.77 2.87 -6.12
CA ASP A 232 -10.58 3.87 -6.81
C ASP A 232 -9.96 5.27 -6.72
N LEU A 233 -9.40 5.61 -5.56
CA LEU A 233 -8.68 6.87 -5.35
C LEU A 233 -7.45 6.98 -6.27
N ARG A 234 -6.66 5.89 -6.37
CA ARG A 234 -5.50 5.82 -7.26
C ARG A 234 -5.92 5.88 -8.72
N ALA A 235 -6.92 5.12 -9.15
CA ALA A 235 -7.42 5.14 -10.53
C ALA A 235 -7.93 6.53 -10.93
N HIS A 236 -8.64 7.22 -10.03
CA HIS A 236 -9.08 8.59 -10.27
C HIS A 236 -7.90 9.56 -10.38
N LEU A 237 -6.96 9.50 -9.42
CA LEU A 237 -5.78 10.36 -9.44
C LEU A 237 -4.93 10.11 -10.69
N ASP A 238 -4.81 8.86 -11.13
CA ASP A 238 -4.11 8.47 -12.35
C ASP A 238 -4.80 9.04 -13.60
N GLN A 239 -6.12 8.86 -13.70
CA GLN A 239 -6.89 9.30 -14.86
C GLN A 239 -6.95 10.82 -15.00
N TYR A 240 -7.08 11.55 -13.89
CA TYR A 240 -7.36 12.99 -13.90
C TYR A 240 -6.17 13.87 -13.48
N ASN A 241 -5.08 13.28 -12.96
CA ASN A 241 -3.92 13.97 -12.37
C ASN A 241 -4.23 14.85 -11.15
N TYR A 242 -5.45 14.79 -10.62
CA TYR A 242 -5.82 15.44 -9.37
C TYR A 242 -6.87 14.64 -8.62
N LEU A 243 -6.93 14.85 -7.32
CA LEU A 243 -7.98 14.32 -6.45
C LEU A 243 -8.22 15.32 -5.31
N LYS A 244 -9.49 15.47 -4.91
CA LYS A 244 -9.82 16.13 -3.64
C LYS A 244 -10.51 15.14 -2.75
N GLY A 245 -10.10 15.10 -1.49
CA GLY A 245 -10.79 14.28 -0.51
C GLY A 245 -10.58 14.79 0.89
N TYR A 246 -11.48 14.42 1.80
CA TYR A 246 -11.33 14.71 3.20
C TYR A 246 -10.97 13.43 3.97
N GLY A 247 -10.08 13.58 4.93
CA GLY A 247 -9.57 12.49 5.75
C GLY A 247 -9.99 12.61 7.21
N SER A 248 -9.04 12.32 8.10
CA SER A 248 -9.23 12.47 9.55
C SER A 248 -9.69 13.89 9.93
N GLU A 249 -10.63 13.98 10.89
CA GLU A 249 -11.17 15.26 11.39
C GLU A 249 -11.75 16.16 10.29
N ASN A 250 -12.26 15.58 9.19
CA ASN A 250 -12.76 16.31 8.02
C ASN A 250 -11.71 17.24 7.38
N ARG A 251 -10.42 16.97 7.55
CA ARG A 251 -9.35 17.75 6.93
C ARG A 251 -9.38 17.55 5.41
N LEU A 252 -9.66 18.62 4.67
CA LEU A 252 -9.75 18.62 3.22
C LEU A 252 -8.36 18.72 2.60
N LEU A 253 -8.06 17.78 1.71
CA LEU A 253 -6.80 17.68 0.99
C LEU A 253 -7.02 17.76 -0.51
N ARG A 254 -5.99 18.29 -1.17
CA ARG A 254 -5.78 18.15 -2.60
C ARG A 254 -4.57 17.25 -2.83
N PHE A 255 -4.71 16.31 -3.75
CA PHE A 255 -3.61 15.54 -4.33
C PHE A 255 -3.46 15.90 -5.81
N GLU A 256 -2.22 15.93 -6.28
CA GLU A 256 -1.86 16.14 -7.68
C GLU A 256 -0.69 15.25 -8.04
N LEU A 257 -0.64 14.82 -9.30
CA LEU A 257 0.53 14.16 -9.86
C LEU A 257 1.43 15.18 -10.53
N ASP A 258 2.72 15.13 -10.22
CA ASP A 258 3.74 15.80 -11.02
C ASP A 258 4.10 14.97 -12.27
N LYS A 259 4.97 15.53 -13.12
CA LYS A 259 5.41 14.86 -14.35
C LYS A 259 6.13 13.54 -14.12
N ASN A 260 6.77 13.37 -12.97
CA ASN A 260 7.53 12.18 -12.61
C ASN A 260 6.65 11.11 -11.94
N GLY A 261 5.34 11.36 -11.79
CA GLY A 261 4.42 10.46 -11.09
C GLY A 261 4.47 10.59 -9.56
N ASN A 262 5.12 11.62 -9.01
CA ASN A 262 5.08 11.89 -7.57
C ASN A 262 3.76 12.57 -7.20
N VAL A 263 3.25 12.24 -6.02
CA VAL A 263 2.04 12.85 -5.49
C VAL A 263 2.39 14.06 -4.61
N LEU A 264 1.96 15.24 -5.07
CA LEU A 264 1.96 16.47 -4.30
C LEU A 264 0.67 16.56 -3.50
N SER A 265 0.76 17.04 -2.26
CA SER A 265 -0.40 17.18 -1.37
C SER A 265 -0.51 18.59 -0.80
N LYS A 266 -1.72 19.16 -0.74
CA LYS A 266 -1.97 20.45 -0.09
C LYS A 266 -3.21 20.41 0.80
N TYR A 267 -3.07 20.88 2.03
CA TYR A 267 -4.20 21.11 2.95
C TYR A 267 -5.01 22.34 2.50
N LEU A 268 -6.33 22.18 2.43
CA LEU A 268 -7.26 23.20 1.96
C LEU A 268 -8.18 23.76 3.06
N GLY A 269 -8.12 23.23 4.28
CA GLY A 269 -9.02 23.59 5.38
C GLY A 269 -9.87 22.41 5.86
N LEU A 270 -10.94 22.71 6.57
CA LEU A 270 -11.92 21.71 6.99
C LEU A 270 -13.04 21.60 5.96
N TYR A 271 -13.42 20.38 5.62
CA TYR A 271 -14.61 20.10 4.84
C TYR A 271 -15.84 20.25 5.75
N ARG A 272 -16.81 21.07 5.31
CA ARG A 272 -18.12 21.22 5.93
C ARG A 272 -19.13 20.81 4.86
N PRO A 273 -19.79 19.66 5.01
CA PRO A 273 -20.77 19.18 4.03
C PRO A 273 -21.97 20.12 3.91
#